data_AF-A0A537YMR1-F1
#
_entry.id   AF-A0A537YMR1-F1
#
_cell.length_a   1.000
_cell.length_b   1.000
_cell.length_c   1.000
_cell.angle_alpha   90.00
_cell.angle_beta   90.00
_cell.angle_gamma   90.00
#
_symmetry.space_group_name_H-M   'P 1'
#
loop_
_entity.id
_entity.type
_entity.pdbx_description
1 polymer ?
#
loop_
_entity_poly.entity_id
_entity_poly.type
_entity_poly.pdbx_seq_one_letter_code
_entity_poly.pdbx_strand_id
1 'polypeptide(L)'
;MVRLARAELKRAIARGDMDAAEVVRDCPWETESMTIAELLTSQRRWGRTRARKFLLPLSLNENKQLGTLTSRQRRILANELSTRAGGREPLSV
;
A
#
# COMPACT_ATOMS: atom_id res chain seq x y z
N MET A 1 3.36 -16.70 13.15
CA MET A 1 4.44 -16.31 12.23
C MET A 1 4.03 -15.31 11.15
N VAL A 2 2.86 -15.37 10.48
CA VAL A 2 2.46 -14.29 9.53
C VAL A 2 1.81 -13.07 10.20
N ARG A 3 0.98 -13.31 11.23
CA ARG A 3 0.21 -12.25 11.93
C ARG A 3 1.10 -11.21 12.64
N LEU A 4 2.25 -11.64 13.17
CA LEU A 4 3.19 -10.76 13.87
C LEU A 4 3.93 -9.86 12.88
N ALA A 5 4.53 -10.44 11.84
CA ALA A 5 5.21 -9.69 10.79
C ALA A 5 4.27 -8.69 10.08
N ARG A 6 3.01 -9.10 9.81
CA ARG A 6 1.97 -8.16 9.34
C ARG A 6 1.69 -7.03 10.33
N ALA A 7 1.64 -7.33 11.63
CA ALA A 7 1.37 -6.31 12.63
C ALA A 7 2.54 -5.31 12.72
N GLU A 8 3.78 -5.77 12.61
CA GLU A 8 4.98 -4.92 12.55
C GLU A 8 4.99 -4.05 11.29
N LEU A 9 4.72 -4.63 10.12
CA LEU A 9 4.62 -3.90 8.86
C LEU A 9 3.58 -2.78 8.94
N LYS A 10 2.37 -3.07 9.42
CA LYS A 10 1.32 -2.04 9.59
C LYS A 10 1.75 -0.93 10.54
N ARG A 11 2.50 -1.26 11.61
CA ARG A 11 3.05 -0.24 12.53
C ARG A 11 4.12 0.61 11.85
N ALA A 12 5.01 0.02 11.06
CA ALA A 12 6.02 0.75 10.29
C ALA A 12 5.38 1.72 9.29
N ILE A 13 4.38 1.26 8.54
CA ILE A 13 3.60 2.11 7.61
C ILE A 13 2.86 3.24 8.36
N ALA A 14 2.25 2.93 9.52
CA ALA A 14 1.54 3.92 10.32
C ALA A 14 2.47 5.01 10.89
N ARG A 15 3.71 4.64 11.25
CA ARG A 15 4.75 5.59 11.69
C ARG A 15 5.36 6.36 10.52
N GLY A 16 5.26 5.84 9.30
CA GLY A 16 5.87 6.41 8.11
C GLY A 16 7.33 5.99 7.93
N ASP A 17 7.74 4.89 8.58
CA ASP A 17 9.06 4.26 8.42
C ASP A 17 9.14 3.46 7.11
N MET A 18 8.00 3.03 6.57
CA MET A 18 7.90 2.28 5.32
C MET A 18 6.81 2.86 4.43
N ASP A 19 7.12 3.05 3.14
CA ASP A 19 6.18 3.61 2.18
C ASP A 19 5.23 2.52 1.66
N ALA A 20 3.93 2.79 1.66
CA ALA A 20 2.95 1.90 1.05
C ALA A 20 3.22 1.70 -0.45
N ALA A 21 3.80 2.69 -1.14
CA ALA A 21 4.22 2.54 -2.53
C ALA A 21 5.30 1.45 -2.68
N GLU A 22 6.29 1.44 -1.80
CA GLU A 22 7.38 0.45 -1.79
C GLU A 22 6.85 -0.94 -1.44
N VAL A 23 5.98 -1.04 -0.43
CA VAL A 23 5.31 -2.29 -0.07
C VAL A 23 4.50 -2.86 -1.24
N VAL A 24 3.80 -2.01 -2.01
CA VAL A 24 3.10 -2.46 -3.22
C VAL A 24 4.10 -2.92 -4.28
N ARG A 25 5.21 -2.22 -4.51
CA ARG A 25 6.23 -2.59 -5.51
C ARG A 25 6.84 -3.95 -5.21
N ASP A 26 7.33 -4.14 -4.00
CA ASP A 26 8.09 -5.31 -3.60
C ASP A 26 7.17 -6.48 -3.27
N CYS A 27 5.94 -6.19 -2.85
CA CYS A 27 4.90 -7.15 -2.48
C CYS A 27 5.47 -8.30 -1.61
N PRO A 28 6.06 -7.98 -0.44
CA PRO A 28 6.67 -8.98 0.42
C PRO A 28 5.63 -10.02 0.85
N TRP A 29 6.07 -11.25 1.10
CA TRP A 29 5.20 -12.41 1.27
C TRP A 29 4.12 -12.24 2.37
N GLU A 30 4.39 -11.46 3.42
CA GLU A 30 3.43 -11.15 4.49
C GLU A 30 2.21 -10.36 4.01
N THR A 31 2.36 -9.66 2.88
CA THR A 31 1.37 -8.77 2.26
C THR A 31 0.57 -9.44 1.16
N GLU A 32 0.99 -10.61 0.67
CA GLU A 32 0.31 -11.28 -0.43
C GLU A 32 -1.18 -11.47 -0.18
N SER A 33 -1.54 -11.86 1.06
CA SER A 33 -2.93 -12.05 1.49
C SER A 33 -3.58 -10.81 2.09
N MET A 34 -2.88 -9.67 2.18
CA MET A 34 -3.50 -8.40 2.57
C MET A 34 -4.30 -7.86 1.39
N THR A 35 -5.49 -7.34 1.69
CA THR A 35 -6.26 -6.56 0.74
C THR A 35 -5.62 -5.20 0.50
N ILE A 36 -5.90 -4.61 -0.67
CA ILE A 36 -5.49 -3.23 -0.95
C ILE A 36 -6.06 -2.28 0.12
N ALA A 37 -7.32 -2.47 0.52
CA ALA A 37 -7.96 -1.67 1.56
C ALA A 37 -7.16 -1.69 2.87
N GLU A 38 -6.77 -2.88 3.36
CA GLU A 38 -6.02 -3.04 4.59
C GLU A 38 -4.68 -2.30 4.55
N LEU A 39 -3.94 -2.41 3.43
CA LEU A 39 -2.70 -1.67 3.25
C LEU A 39 -2.95 -0.16 3.27
N LEU A 40 -3.91 0.31 2.47
CA LEU A 40 -4.19 1.74 2.34
C LEU A 40 -4.60 2.36 3.67
N THR A 41 -5.45 1.68 4.45
CA THR A 41 -5.90 2.19 5.75
C THR A 41 -4.86 2.05 6.86
N SER A 42 -3.76 1.34 6.62
CA SER A 42 -2.63 1.29 7.55
C SER A 42 -1.75 2.54 7.47
N GLN A 43 -1.89 3.35 6.41
CA GLN A 43 -1.20 4.62 6.26
C GLN A 43 -1.78 5.71 7.18
N ARG A 44 -0.90 6.60 7.66
CA ARG A 44 -1.31 7.78 8.44
C ARG A 44 -2.26 8.67 7.64
N ARG A 45 -3.39 9.07 8.23
CA ARG A 45 -4.44 9.93 7.60
C ARG A 45 -5.18 9.27 6.43
N TRP A 46 -5.17 7.94 6.33
CA TRP A 46 -5.97 7.20 5.36
C TRP A 46 -7.10 6.43 6.05
N GLY A 47 -8.33 6.95 5.94
CA GLY A 47 -9.54 6.22 6.30
C GLY A 47 -10.15 5.49 5.09
N ARG A 48 -11.19 4.66 5.34
CA ARG A 48 -11.90 3.89 4.31
C ARG A 48 -12.37 4.76 3.14
N THR A 49 -12.92 5.94 3.41
CA THR A 49 -13.39 6.89 2.38
C THR A 49 -12.26 7.36 1.48
N ARG A 50 -11.07 7.63 2.03
CA ARG A 50 -9.91 8.08 1.26
C ARG A 50 -9.34 6.96 0.40
N ALA A 51 -9.26 5.75 0.95
CA ALA A 51 -8.84 4.55 0.22
C ALA A 51 -9.76 4.30 -0.99
N ARG A 52 -11.08 4.34 -0.79
CA ARG A 52 -12.04 4.19 -1.89
C ARG A 52 -11.89 5.26 -2.97
N LYS A 53 -11.85 6.55 -2.58
CA LYS A 53 -11.66 7.66 -3.52
C LYS A 53 -10.35 7.56 -4.31
N PHE A 54 -9.30 6.99 -3.70
CA PHE A 54 -8.03 6.76 -4.37
C PHE A 54 -8.10 5.65 -5.42
N LEU A 55 -8.82 4.56 -5.14
CA LEU A 55 -8.89 3.41 -6.03
C LEU A 55 -9.88 3.56 -7.19
N LEU A 56 -10.90 4.41 -7.03
CA LEU A 56 -11.89 4.71 -8.07
C LEU A 56 -11.26 5.06 -9.43
N PRO A 57 -10.35 6.05 -9.55
CA PRO A 57 -9.73 6.39 -10.83
C PRO A 57 -8.82 5.28 -11.39
N LEU A 58 -8.39 4.32 -10.57
CA LEU A 58 -7.53 3.20 -10.99
C LEU A 58 -8.34 1.95 -11.37
N SER A 59 -9.67 2.00 -11.21
CA SER A 59 -10.57 0.84 -11.40
C SER A 59 -10.11 -0.41 -10.63
N LEU A 60 -9.53 -0.23 -9.44
CA LEU A 60 -9.06 -1.32 -8.58
C LEU A 60 -10.08 -1.64 -7.49
N ASN A 61 -10.36 -2.94 -7.31
CA ASN A 61 -11.22 -3.41 -6.22
C ASN A 61 -10.46 -3.39 -4.89
N GLU A 62 -10.99 -2.68 -3.91
CA GLU A 62 -10.39 -2.50 -2.57
C GLU A 62 -10.21 -3.82 -1.80
N ASN A 63 -11.04 -4.84 -2.08
CA ASN A 63 -10.97 -6.16 -1.46
C ASN A 63 -10.01 -7.13 -2.16
N LYS A 64 -9.42 -6.72 -3.30
CA LYS A 64 -8.46 -7.55 -4.01
C LYS A 64 -7.18 -7.66 -3.18
N GLN A 65 -6.63 -8.87 -3.10
CA GLN A 65 -5.38 -9.14 -2.39
C GLN A 65 -4.18 -8.63 -3.20
N LEU A 66 -3.17 -8.09 -2.52
CA LEU A 66 -1.96 -7.55 -3.16
C LEU A 66 -1.23 -8.59 -4.01
N GLY A 67 -1.18 -9.85 -3.54
CA GLY A 67 -0.55 -10.96 -4.26
C GLY A 67 -1.26 -11.31 -5.59
N THR A 68 -2.52 -10.92 -5.75
CA THR A 68 -3.32 -11.21 -6.96
C THR A 68 -3.26 -10.08 -8.00
N LEU A 69 -2.57 -8.99 -7.70
CA LEU A 69 -2.40 -7.88 -8.64
C LEU A 69 -1.44 -8.25 -9.75
N THR A 70 -1.80 -7.93 -10.99
CA THR A 70 -0.87 -8.05 -12.11
C THR A 70 0.26 -7.04 -11.96
N SER A 71 1.42 -7.30 -12.56
CA SER A 71 2.56 -6.37 -12.53
C SER A 71 2.18 -4.97 -13.03
N ARG A 72 1.27 -4.88 -14.01
CA ARG A 72 0.72 -3.60 -14.48
C ARG A 72 -0.09 -2.89 -13.39
N GLN A 73 -1.02 -3.59 -12.74
CA GLN A 73 -1.84 -3.02 -11.67
C GLN A 73 -0.98 -2.55 -10.49
N ARG A 74 0.02 -3.36 -10.12
CA ARG A 74 0.99 -3.06 -9.07
C ARG A 74 1.77 -1.78 -9.36
N ARG A 75 2.32 -1.65 -10.57
CA ARG A 75 3.06 -0.47 -11.01
C ARG A 75 2.20 0.80 -11.01
N ILE A 76 0.97 0.73 -11.52
CA ILE A 76 0.03 1.87 -11.51
C ILE A 76 -0.27 2.29 -10.07
N LEU A 77 -0.63 1.33 -9.21
CA LEU A 77 -0.94 1.60 -7.80
C LEU A 77 0.25 2.22 -7.05
N ALA A 78 1.45 1.67 -7.24
CA ALA A 78 2.65 2.17 -6.58
C ALA A 78 3.07 3.57 -7.06
N ASN A 79 2.96 3.84 -8.36
CA ASN A 79 3.26 5.17 -8.91
C ASN A 79 2.31 6.22 -8.34
N GLU A 80 1.02 5.92 -8.30
CA GLU A 80 -0.01 6.82 -7.76
C GLU A 80 0.14 7.05 -6.25
N LEU A 81 0.55 6.02 -5.50
CA LEU A 81 0.93 6.16 -4.09
C LEU A 81 2.16 7.05 -3.94
N SER A 82 3.19 6.85 -4.77
CA SER A 82 4.43 7.65 -4.75
C SER A 82 4.15 9.13 -5.05
N THR A 83 3.31 9.44 -6.04
CA THR A 83 2.90 10.82 -6.36
C THR A 83 2.19 11.48 -5.17
N ARG A 84 1.40 10.73 -4.39
CA ARG A 84 0.71 11.25 -3.20
C ARG A 84 1.58 11.29 -1.95
N ALA A 85 2.61 10.44 -1.88
CA ALA A 85 3.64 10.45 -0.85
C ALA A 85 4.66 11.57 -1.09
N GLY A 86 4.82 12.01 -2.35
CA GLY A 86 5.74 13.03 -2.85
C GLY A 86 5.59 14.46 -2.31
N GLY A 87 4.98 14.65 -1.14
CA GLY A 87 5.39 15.71 -0.22
C GLY A 87 6.64 15.36 0.60
N ARG A 88 7.19 14.15 0.43
CA ARG A 88 8.48 13.70 0.97
C ARG A 88 9.28 13.11 -0.19
N GLU A 89 10.30 13.84 -0.61
CA GLU A 89 11.28 13.40 -1.60
C GLU A 89 11.86 12.04 -1.16
N PRO A 90 11.85 11.00 -2.01
CA PRO A 90 12.50 9.74 -1.67
C PRO A 90 14.01 9.98 -1.61
N LEU A 91 14.61 9.69 -0.46
CA LEU A 91 16.06 9.72 -0.25
C LEU A 91 16.71 8.84 -1.33
N SER A 92 17.39 9.49 -2.26
CA SER A 92 18.32 8.84 -3.18
C SER A 92 19.58 8.49 -2.37
N VAL A 93 19.88 7.21 -2.25
CA VAL A 93 21.21 6.71 -1.85
C VAL A 93 21.79 5.87 -2.98
#